data_AF-A0A833G1Y4-F1
#
_entry.id   AF-A0A833G1Y4-F1
#
_cell.length_a   1.000
_cell.length_b   1.000
_cell.length_c   1.000
_cell.angle_alpha   90.00
_cell.angle_beta   90.00
_cell.angle_gamma   90.00
#
_symmetry.space_group_name_H-M   'P 1'
#
loop_
_entity.id
_entity.type
_entity.pdbx_description
1 polymer ?
#
loop_
_entity_poly.entity_id
_entity_poly.type
_entity_poly.pdbx_seq_one_letter_code
_entity_poly.pdbx_strand_id
1 'polypeptide(L)'
;MALLAEDFLAALNKEAEGNPKAFTRAALARLRAHSWPGNVRELRNVIQRAFILAPDDIDVDSIPLGAPEEANGGTSLMVRVGATIEETDKRLTLATLDYCVGDKKKAAEILGISLKTLYNRLNVYQAS
;
A
#
# COMPACT_ATOMS: atom_id res chain seq x y z
N MET A 1 11.67 -0.91 -15.03
CA MET A 1 10.84 -0.10 -14.11
C MET A 1 9.43 0.14 -14.64
N ALA A 2 9.22 0.54 -15.91
CA ALA A 2 7.86 0.74 -16.44
C ALA A 2 6.96 -0.52 -16.39
N LEU A 3 7.49 -1.68 -16.77
CA LEU A 3 6.79 -2.98 -16.65
C LEU A 3 6.33 -3.28 -15.22
N LEU A 4 7.18 -3.03 -14.23
CA LEU A 4 6.86 -3.25 -12.82
C LEU A 4 5.77 -2.28 -12.33
N ALA A 5 5.77 -1.05 -12.85
CA ALA A 5 4.74 -0.08 -12.53
C ALA A 5 3.37 -0.49 -13.09
N GLU A 6 3.36 -1.00 -14.32
CA GLU A 6 2.17 -1.54 -14.97
C GLU A 6 1.65 -2.79 -14.26
N ASP A 7 2.53 -3.69 -13.81
CA ASP A 7 2.15 -4.87 -13.02
C ASP A 7 1.48 -4.50 -11.69
N PHE A 8 2.02 -3.49 -10.98
CA PHE A 8 1.41 -3.00 -9.75
C PHE A 8 0.05 -2.33 -10.01
N LEU A 9 -0.07 -1.56 -11.09
CA LEU A 9 -1.35 -0.98 -11.48
C LEU A 9 -2.38 -2.07 -11.84
N ALA A 10 -1.95 -3.12 -12.54
CA ALA A 10 -2.81 -4.25 -12.88
C ALA A 10 -3.29 -5.01 -11.64
N ALA A 11 -2.44 -5.17 -10.62
CA ALA A 11 -2.84 -5.75 -9.33
C ALA A 11 -3.89 -4.87 -8.63
N LEU A 12 -3.68 -3.56 -8.57
CA LEU A 12 -4.63 -2.62 -7.95
C LEU A 12 -5.97 -2.59 -8.68
N ASN A 13 -5.96 -2.62 -10.02
CA ASN A 13 -7.17 -2.71 -10.84
C ASN A 13 -7.97 -4.00 -10.58
N LYS A 14 -7.32 -5.11 -10.21
CA LYS A 14 -8.01 -6.36 -9.86
C LYS A 14 -8.66 -6.30 -8.48
N GLU A 15 -8.09 -5.54 -7.56
CA GLU A 15 -8.58 -5.39 -6.18
C GLU A 15 -9.63 -4.29 -6.04
N ALA A 16 -9.68 -3.33 -6.97
CA ALA A 16 -10.58 -2.20 -6.93
C ALA A 16 -11.94 -2.49 -7.58
N GLU A 17 -13.01 -2.06 -6.94
CA GLU A 17 -14.34 -2.00 -7.54
C GLU A 17 -14.43 -0.73 -8.40
N GLY A 18 -14.51 -0.88 -9.73
CA GLY A 18 -14.64 0.26 -10.66
C GLY A 18 -14.05 0.02 -12.04
N ASN A 19 -13.93 1.09 -12.82
CA ASN A 19 -13.27 1.04 -14.12
C ASN A 19 -11.75 0.92 -13.94
N PRO A 20 -11.08 0.08 -14.75
CA PRO A 20 -9.63 -0.04 -14.68
C PRO A 20 -8.98 1.26 -15.11
N LYS A 21 -8.00 1.72 -14.32
CA LYS A 21 -7.22 2.94 -14.58
C LYS A 21 -5.99 2.61 -15.41
N ALA A 22 -5.59 3.52 -16.29
CA ALA A 22 -4.34 3.46 -17.04
C ALA A 22 -3.40 4.61 -16.63
N PHE A 23 -2.10 4.46 -16.92
CA PHE A 23 -1.18 5.60 -16.84
C PHE A 23 -1.26 6.44 -18.11
N THR A 24 -1.34 7.75 -17.96
CA THR A 24 -1.10 8.65 -19.10
C THR A 24 0.36 8.57 -19.56
N ARG A 25 0.62 8.93 -20.81
CA ARG A 25 2.00 8.95 -21.36
C ARG A 25 2.93 9.86 -20.56
N ALA A 26 2.40 10.98 -20.06
CA ALA A 26 3.16 11.94 -19.25
C ALA A 26 3.47 11.38 -17.85
N ALA A 27 2.52 10.66 -17.21
CA ALA A 27 2.74 9.96 -15.95
C ALA A 27 3.84 8.89 -16.07
N LEU A 28 3.80 8.07 -17.13
CA LEU A 28 4.85 7.09 -17.40
C LEU A 28 6.23 7.74 -17.60
N ALA A 29 6.29 8.87 -18.32
CA ALA A 29 7.54 9.61 -18.49
C ALA A 29 8.08 10.12 -17.15
N ARG A 30 7.22 10.65 -16.27
CA ARG A 30 7.58 11.11 -14.92
C ARG A 30 8.09 9.97 -14.04
N LEU A 31 7.43 8.81 -14.04
CA LEU A 31 7.88 7.61 -13.29
C LEU A 31 9.24 7.09 -13.77
N ARG A 32 9.52 7.19 -15.09
CA ARG A 32 10.81 6.79 -15.68
C ARG A 32 11.95 7.75 -15.36
N ALA A 33 11.64 9.05 -15.23
CA ALA A 33 12.63 10.08 -14.97
C ALA A 33 13.08 10.14 -13.49
N HIS A 34 12.31 9.55 -12.57
CA HIS A 34 12.65 9.55 -11.15
C HIS A 34 13.62 8.41 -10.80
N SER A 35 14.67 8.73 -10.04
CA SER A 35 15.51 7.74 -9.38
C SER A 35 14.75 7.20 -8.17
N TRP A 36 14.64 5.87 -8.04
CA TRP A 36 13.89 5.21 -6.98
C TRP A 36 14.87 4.68 -5.91
N PRO A 37 15.25 5.47 -4.89
CA PRO A 37 16.17 5.09 -3.82
C PRO A 37 15.56 4.06 -2.83
N GLY A 38 15.16 2.91 -3.36
CA GLY A 38 14.35 1.88 -2.69
C GLY A 38 13.67 0.91 -3.67
N ASN A 39 13.85 1.15 -4.98
CA ASN A 39 13.43 0.40 -6.16
C ASN A 39 11.96 -0.05 -6.17
N VAL A 40 11.63 -1.12 -5.45
CA VAL A 40 10.37 -1.84 -5.62
C VAL A 40 9.31 -1.38 -4.63
N ARG A 41 9.69 -1.17 -3.36
CA ARG A 41 8.75 -0.79 -2.30
C ARG A 41 8.27 0.65 -2.47
N GLU A 42 9.19 1.55 -2.78
CA GLU A 42 8.85 2.96 -3.07
C GLU A 42 7.97 3.10 -4.31
N LEU A 43 8.31 2.39 -5.40
CA LEU A 43 7.51 2.39 -6.62
C LEU A 43 6.09 1.90 -6.34
N ARG A 44 5.94 0.80 -5.59
CA ARG A 44 4.63 0.28 -5.18
C ARG A 44 3.83 1.32 -4.38
N ASN A 45 4.45 1.97 -3.41
CA ASN A 45 3.80 2.98 -2.57
C ASN A 45 3.32 4.18 -3.40
N VAL A 46 4.18 4.70 -4.29
CA VAL A 46 3.84 5.84 -5.15
C VAL A 46 2.70 5.48 -6.11
N ILE A 47 2.72 4.31 -6.72
CA ILE A 47 1.65 3.86 -7.63
C ILE A 47 0.34 3.66 -6.89
N GLN A 48 0.38 3.06 -5.70
CA GLN A 48 -0.82 2.87 -4.89
C GLN A 48 -1.45 4.22 -4.50
N ARG A 49 -0.63 5.22 -4.15
CA ARG A 49 -1.12 6.58 -3.85
C ARG A 49 -1.71 7.22 -5.10
N ALA A 50 -1.00 7.12 -6.23
CA ALA A 50 -1.45 7.68 -7.48
C ALA A 50 -2.77 7.07 -7.96
N PHE A 51 -2.96 5.76 -7.77
CA PHE A 51 -4.20 5.07 -8.07
C PHE A 51 -5.40 5.57 -7.26
N ILE A 52 -5.19 5.95 -5.99
CA ILE A 52 -6.25 6.46 -5.11
C ILE A 52 -6.56 7.92 -5.41
N LEU A 53 -5.54 8.73 -5.70
CA LEU A 53 -5.67 10.15 -5.99
C LEU A 53 -6.29 10.41 -7.37
N ALA A 54 -5.96 9.59 -8.36
CA ALA A 54 -6.52 9.70 -9.70
C ALA A 54 -8.01 9.35 -9.67
N PRO A 55 -8.92 10.22 -10.12
CA PRO A 55 -10.33 9.86 -10.28
C PRO A 55 -10.52 8.81 -11.38
N ASP A 56 -9.85 9.02 -12.53
CA ASP A 56 -9.84 8.16 -13.70
C ASP A 56 -8.40 7.66 -13.96
N ASP A 57 -7.80 8.03 -15.08
CA ASP A 57 -6.42 7.66 -15.41
C ASP A 57 -5.40 8.39 -14.54
N ILE A 58 -4.29 7.69 -14.25
CA ILE A 58 -3.17 8.24 -13.49
C ILE A 58 -2.41 9.22 -14.37
N ASP A 59 -2.57 10.50 -14.05
CA ASP A 59 -1.86 11.62 -14.66
C ASP A 59 -0.62 12.04 -13.85
N VAL A 60 0.04 13.11 -14.31
CA VAL A 60 1.27 13.63 -13.68
C VAL A 60 1.01 14.21 -12.29
N ASP A 61 -0.17 14.77 -12.06
CA ASP A 61 -0.56 15.45 -10.83
C ASP A 61 -0.96 14.46 -9.74
N SER A 62 -1.45 13.29 -10.15
CA SER A 62 -1.76 12.17 -9.26
C SER A 62 -0.53 11.47 -8.71
N ILE A 63 0.67 11.71 -9.25
CA ILE A 63 1.91 11.05 -8.78
C ILE A 63 2.59 11.91 -7.68
N PRO A 64 2.55 11.48 -6.41
CA PRO A 64 3.11 12.24 -5.29
C PRO A 64 4.64 12.04 -5.18
N LEU A 65 5.39 12.53 -6.18
CA LEU A 65 6.85 12.65 -6.15
C LEU A 65 7.21 14.06 -5.69
N GLY A 66 7.18 14.32 -4.37
CA GLY A 66 7.28 15.69 -3.86
C GLY A 66 7.74 15.88 -2.41
N ALA A 67 7.90 14.81 -1.63
CA ALA A 67 8.65 14.87 -0.39
C ALA A 67 9.53 13.63 -0.34
N PRO A 68 10.82 13.73 0.04
CA PRO A 68 11.48 12.56 0.58
C PRO A 68 10.64 12.16 1.79
N GLU A 69 9.84 11.09 1.66
CA GLU A 69 9.50 10.32 2.85
C GLU A 69 10.87 9.97 3.42
N GLU A 70 11.20 10.59 4.55
CA GLU A 70 12.44 10.37 5.26
C GLU A 70 12.71 8.87 5.27
N ALA A 71 13.99 8.54 5.06
CA ALA A 71 14.53 7.20 4.91
C ALA A 71 14.31 6.30 6.16
N ASN A 72 13.05 6.06 6.48
CA ASN A 72 12.54 5.18 7.50
C ASN A 72 11.66 4.21 6.73
N GLY A 73 12.19 3.04 6.39
CA GLY A 73 11.56 2.01 5.57
C GLY A 73 10.31 1.36 6.18
N GLY A 74 9.39 2.16 6.69
CA GLY A 74 8.06 1.76 7.12
C GLY A 74 7.14 1.58 5.92
N THR A 75 6.34 0.51 5.95
CA THR A 75 5.27 0.31 4.99
C THR A 75 4.09 1.21 5.38
N SER A 76 3.69 2.12 4.51
CA SER A 76 2.46 2.91 4.70
C SER A 76 1.23 2.11 4.22
N LEU A 77 0.18 2.04 5.05
CA LEU A 77 -1.08 1.39 4.72
C LEU A 77 -2.13 2.45 4.39
N MET A 78 -2.75 2.36 3.21
CA MET A 78 -3.84 3.25 2.81
C MET A 78 -5.20 2.59 3.04
N VAL A 79 -6.14 3.36 3.59
CA VAL A 79 -7.48 2.91 3.97
C VAL A 79 -8.52 3.71 3.17
N ARG A 80 -9.47 3.02 2.54
CA ARG A 80 -10.57 3.67 1.82
C ARG A 80 -11.56 4.26 2.81
N VAL A 81 -11.95 5.52 2.63
CA VAL A 81 -13.05 6.13 3.39
C VAL A 81 -14.33 5.35 3.07
N GLY A 82 -14.98 4.82 4.11
CA GLY A 82 -16.13 3.92 3.99
C GLY A 82 -15.81 2.42 4.12
N ALA A 83 -14.52 2.05 4.25
CA ALA A 83 -14.15 0.70 4.68
C ALA A 83 -14.60 0.46 6.14
N THR A 84 -14.93 -0.80 6.46
CA THR A 84 -15.27 -1.15 7.84
C THR A 84 -14.02 -1.09 8.72
N ILE A 85 -14.24 -0.85 10.01
CA ILE A 85 -13.18 -0.91 11.02
C ILE A 85 -12.54 -2.29 11.01
N GLU A 86 -13.33 -3.36 10.86
CA GLU A 86 -12.85 -4.73 10.84
C GLU A 86 -11.92 -5.01 9.66
N GLU A 87 -12.29 -4.58 8.44
CA GLU A 87 -11.42 -4.75 7.27
C GLU A 87 -10.11 -3.96 7.43
N THR A 88 -10.22 -2.73 7.93
CA THR A 88 -9.05 -1.88 8.19
C THR A 88 -8.13 -2.50 9.23
N ASP A 89 -8.69 -3.01 10.33
CA ASP A 89 -7.93 -3.64 11.41
C ASP A 89 -7.24 -4.94 10.94
N LYS A 90 -7.93 -5.76 10.13
CA LYS A 90 -7.35 -6.95 9.51
C LYS A 90 -6.16 -6.61 8.63
N ARG A 91 -6.32 -5.63 7.73
CA ARG A 91 -5.23 -5.17 6.83
C ARG A 91 -4.05 -4.62 7.62
N LEU A 92 -4.30 -3.77 8.61
CA LEU A 92 -3.26 -3.20 9.47
C LEU A 92 -2.52 -4.28 10.26
N THR A 93 -3.25 -5.22 10.85
CA THR A 93 -2.66 -6.32 11.63
C THR A 93 -1.75 -7.19 10.78
N LEU A 94 -2.18 -7.56 9.57
CA LEU A 94 -1.41 -8.39 8.65
C LEU A 94 -0.17 -7.64 8.13
N ALA A 95 -0.33 -6.37 7.75
CA ALA A 95 0.80 -5.55 7.29
C ALA A 95 1.87 -5.38 8.37
N THR A 96 1.47 -5.17 9.63
CA THR A 96 2.42 -5.06 10.74
C THR A 96 3.11 -6.39 11.05
N LEU A 97 2.42 -7.52 10.91
CA LEU A 97 3.03 -8.84 11.03
C LEU A 97 4.05 -9.13 9.94
N ASP A 98 3.74 -8.78 8.69
CA ASP A 98 4.66 -8.90 7.56
C ASP A 98 5.90 -8.04 7.77
N TYR A 99 5.72 -6.79 8.21
CA TYR A 99 6.81 -5.90 8.60
C TYR A 99 7.70 -6.48 9.72
N CYS A 100 7.11 -7.24 10.64
CA CYS A 100 7.84 -7.91 11.73
C CYS A 100 8.36 -9.30 11.35
N VAL A 101 8.28 -9.73 10.09
CA VAL A 101 8.68 -11.07 9.64
C VAL A 101 8.01 -12.18 10.48
N GLY A 102 6.74 -11.95 10.85
CA GLY A 102 5.94 -12.90 11.63
C GLY A 102 6.16 -12.89 13.15
N ASP A 103 7.03 -12.02 13.69
CA ASP A 103 7.21 -11.85 15.13
C ASP A 103 5.96 -11.19 15.76
N LYS A 104 5.17 -12.02 16.44
CA LYS A 104 3.88 -11.63 17.02
C LYS A 104 4.04 -10.73 18.24
N LYS A 105 5.14 -10.86 19.00
CA LYS A 105 5.39 -9.99 20.15
C LYS A 105 5.69 -8.58 19.66
N LYS A 106 6.63 -8.47 18.72
CA LYS A 106 7.01 -7.20 18.12
C LYS A 106 5.84 -6.54 17.38
N ALA A 107 5.03 -7.31 16.66
CA ALA A 107 3.84 -6.80 16.00
C ALA A 107 2.79 -6.26 16.99
N ALA A 108 2.55 -6.96 18.10
CA ALA A 108 1.62 -6.50 19.15
C ALA A 108 2.10 -5.20 19.81
N GLU A 109 3.40 -5.08 20.07
CA GLU A 109 4.03 -3.85 20.59
C GLU A 109 3.85 -2.67 19.62
N ILE A 110 4.13 -2.88 18.33
CA ILE A 110 3.97 -1.84 17.30
C ILE A 110 2.50 -1.43 17.13
N LEU A 111 1.57 -2.38 17.20
CA LEU A 111 0.13 -2.11 17.16
C LEU A 111 -0.41 -1.48 18.45
N GLY A 112 0.38 -1.45 19.53
CA GLY A 112 -0.05 -0.95 20.84
C GLY A 112 -1.12 -1.81 21.51
N ILE A 113 -1.17 -3.12 21.20
CA ILE A 113 -2.16 -4.05 21.75
C ILE A 113 -1.49 -5.17 22.56
N SER A 114 -2.27 -5.83 23.41
CA SER A 114 -1.78 -7.02 24.10
C SER A 114 -1.55 -8.18 23.13
N LEU A 115 -0.55 -9.03 23.41
CA LEU A 115 -0.31 -10.24 22.62
C LEU A 115 -1.56 -11.14 22.54
N LYS A 116 -2.35 -11.21 23.62
CA LYS A 116 -3.62 -11.94 23.66
C LYS A 116 -4.64 -11.38 22.65
N THR A 117 -4.73 -10.05 22.56
CA THR A 117 -5.60 -9.37 21.59
C THR A 117 -5.18 -9.71 20.15
N LEU A 118 -3.87 -9.71 19.87
CA LEU A 118 -3.35 -10.08 18.56
C LEU A 118 -3.71 -11.53 18.19
N TYR A 119 -3.52 -12.49 19.11
CA TYR A 119 -3.91 -13.89 18.88
C TYR A 119 -5.43 -14.04 18.63
N ASN A 120 -6.26 -13.35 19.40
CA ASN A 120 -7.71 -13.39 19.21
C ASN A 120 -8.11 -12.90 17.82
N ARG A 121 -7.53 -11.77 17.36
CA ARG A 121 -7.75 -11.24 16.01
C ARG A 121 -7.34 -12.24 14.94
N LEU A 122 -6.15 -12.83 15.07
CA LEU A 122 -5.64 -13.82 14.12
C LEU A 122 -6.52 -15.07 14.04
N ASN A 123 -7.05 -15.54 15.17
CA ASN A 123 -7.97 -16.68 15.18
C ASN A 123 -9.28 -16.37 14.46
N VAL A 124 -9.85 -15.17 14.68
CA VAL A 124 -11.04 -14.72 13.96
C VAL A 124 -10.79 -14.66 12.45
N TYR A 125 -9.62 -14.17 12.05
CA TYR A 125 -9.25 -14.07 10.63
C TYR A 125 -8.97 -15.42 9.95
N GLN A 126 -8.56 -16.45 10.70
CA GLN A 126 -8.37 -17.82 10.20
C GLN A 126 -9.67 -18.61 10.12
N ALA A 127 -10.69 -18.23 10.90
CA ALA A 127 -11.99 -18.88 10.92
C ALA A 127 -13.00 -18.26 9.92
N SER A 128 -12.63 -17.18 9.22
CA SER A 128 -13.45 -16.46 8.25
C SER A 128 -12.96 -16.69 6.82
#